data_AF-A0A1Y2DC89-F1
#
_entry.id   AF-A0A1Y2DC89-F1
#
_cell.length_a   1.000
_cell.length_b   1.000
_cell.length_c   1.000
_cell.angle_alpha   90.00
_cell.angle_beta   90.00
_cell.angle_gamma   90.00
#
_symmetry.space_group_name_H-M   'P 1'
#
loop_
_entity.id
_entity.type
_entity.pdbx_description
1 polymer ?
#
loop_
_entity_poly.entity_id
_entity_poly.type
_entity_poly.pdbx_seq_one_letter_code
_entity_poly.pdbx_strand_id
1 'polypeptide(L)'
;MSSNGTREKSFFEQQREALIGEIAMSFEHVLANINKLNRSLEAVVAVGNEFSSVEALWSQFENVMAKEPEPEGKAGEGGAKGEREGSTEKSEGASGASGER
;
A
#
# COMPACT_ATOMS: atom_id res chain seq x y z
N MET A 1 7.99 -28.50 -54.98
CA MET A 1 8.58 -28.61 -53.63
C MET A 1 9.50 -27.42 -53.43
N SER A 2 8.99 -26.35 -52.85
CA SER A 2 9.79 -25.14 -52.61
C SER A 2 10.88 -25.49 -51.60
N SER A 3 12.13 -25.38 -52.03
CA SER A 3 13.29 -25.40 -51.15
C SER A 3 13.08 -24.31 -50.10
N ASN A 4 12.67 -24.72 -48.90
CA ASN A 4 12.55 -23.86 -47.75
C ASN A 4 13.98 -23.48 -47.36
N GLY A 5 14.47 -22.43 -48.02
CA GLY A 5 15.83 -21.96 -47.86
C GLY A 5 16.04 -21.63 -46.39
N THR A 6 16.92 -22.40 -45.76
CA THR A 6 17.81 -21.89 -44.72
C THR A 6 18.59 -20.74 -45.36
N ARG A 7 17.93 -19.58 -45.52
CA ARG A 7 18.62 -18.33 -45.82
C ARG A 7 19.46 -18.09 -44.57
N GLU A 8 20.78 -18.15 -44.75
CA GLU A 8 21.71 -17.74 -43.70
C GLU A 8 21.27 -16.35 -43.23
N LYS A 9 21.00 -16.23 -41.92
CA LYS A 9 20.53 -14.98 -41.34
C LYS A 9 21.51 -13.89 -41.70
N SER A 10 21.01 -12.76 -42.20
CA SER A 10 21.88 -11.61 -42.47
C SER A 10 22.61 -11.21 -41.19
N PHE A 11 23.80 -10.62 -41.30
CA PHE A 11 24.55 -10.09 -40.15
C PHE A 11 23.66 -9.24 -39.22
N PHE A 12 22.78 -8.42 -39.80
CA PHE A 12 21.82 -7.61 -39.04
C PHE A 12 20.75 -8.43 -38.30
N GLU A 13 20.30 -9.55 -38.87
CA GLU A 13 19.32 -10.42 -38.21
C GLU A 13 19.95 -11.18 -37.04
N GLN A 14 21.21 -11.60 -37.18
CA GLN A 14 21.98 -12.23 -36.09
C GLN A 14 22.21 -11.24 -34.94
N GLN A 15 22.64 -10.00 -35.27
CA GLN A 15 22.84 -8.96 -34.26
C GLN A 15 21.52 -8.58 -33.57
N ARG A 16 20.41 -8.51 -34.32
CA ARG A 16 19.08 -8.27 -33.77
C ARG A 16 18.67 -9.37 -32.80
N GLU A 17 18.91 -10.64 -33.14
CA GLU A 17 18.58 -11.77 -32.27
C GLU A 17 19.43 -11.76 -30.99
N ALA A 18 20.73 -11.46 -31.09
CA ALA A 18 21.61 -11.28 -29.94
C ALA A 18 21.10 -10.16 -29.00
N LEU A 19 20.78 -8.99 -29.55
CA LEU A 19 20.23 -7.87 -28.77
C LEU A 19 18.88 -8.21 -28.15
N ILE A 20 18.00 -8.92 -28.85
CA ILE A 20 16.72 -9.37 -28.29
C ILE A 20 16.96 -10.36 -27.14
N GLY A 21 17.95 -11.25 -27.27
CA GLY A 21 18.35 -12.15 -26.18
C GLY A 21 18.86 -11.39 -24.96
N GLU A 22 19.71 -10.38 -25.15
CA GLU A 22 20.18 -9.50 -24.07
C GLU A 22 19.03 -8.74 -23.41
N ILE A 23 18.11 -8.20 -24.21
CA ILE A 23 16.91 -7.53 -23.71
C ILE A 23 16.08 -8.50 -22.87
N ALA A 24 15.82 -9.71 -23.36
CA ALA A 24 15.05 -10.72 -22.61
C ALA A 24 15.70 -11.05 -21.26
N MET A 25 17.02 -11.30 -21.24
CA MET A 25 17.76 -11.53 -20.00
C MET A 25 17.67 -10.33 -19.04
N SER A 26 17.80 -9.10 -19.54
CA SER A 26 17.65 -7.91 -18.70
C SER A 26 16.25 -7.77 -18.12
N PHE A 27 15.20 -8.14 -18.87
CA PHE A 27 13.83 -8.14 -18.37
C PHE A 27 13.61 -9.19 -17.28
N GLU A 28 14.16 -10.40 -17.45
CA GLU A 28 14.12 -11.43 -16.40
C GLU A 28 14.77 -10.95 -15.10
N HIS A 29 15.92 -10.26 -15.21
CA HIS A 29 16.59 -9.66 -14.06
C HIS A 29 15.71 -8.58 -13.39
N VAL A 30 15.08 -7.70 -14.16
CA VAL A 30 14.16 -6.69 -13.62
C VAL A 30 12.97 -7.34 -12.91
N LEU A 31 12.35 -8.37 -13.50
CA LEU A 31 11.24 -9.10 -12.89
C LEU A 31 11.65 -9.77 -11.57
N ALA A 32 12.82 -10.42 -11.55
CA ALA A 32 13.37 -11.01 -10.33
C ALA A 32 13.61 -9.94 -9.24
N ASN A 33 14.14 -8.78 -9.61
CA ASN A 33 14.37 -7.66 -8.70
C ASN A 33 13.06 -7.09 -8.15
N ILE A 34 12.03 -6.92 -8.97
CA ILE A 34 10.70 -6.46 -8.53
C ILE A 34 10.08 -7.45 -7.55
N ASN A 35 10.15 -8.75 -7.84
CA ASN A 35 9.66 -9.77 -6.92
C ASN A 35 10.39 -9.75 -5.57
N LYS A 36 11.71 -9.53 -5.60
CA LYS A 36 12.50 -9.38 -4.37
C LYS A 36 12.10 -8.11 -3.60
N LEU A 37 11.93 -6.99 -4.29
CA LEU A 37 11.49 -5.73 -3.69
C LEU A 37 10.11 -5.89 -3.03
N ASN A 38 9.17 -6.52 -3.72
CA ASN A 38 7.83 -6.75 -3.21
C ASN A 38 7.86 -7.56 -1.89
N ARG A 39 8.61 -8.66 -1.83
CA ARG A 39 8.81 -9.42 -0.58
C ARG A 39 9.45 -8.59 0.53
N SER A 40 10.39 -7.71 0.16
CA SER A 40 11.01 -6.82 1.15
C SER A 40 10.02 -5.80 1.71
N LEU A 41 9.11 -5.28 0.89
CA LEU A 41 8.04 -4.38 1.34
C LEU A 41 7.05 -5.11 2.25
N GLU A 42 6.64 -6.32 1.89
CA GLU A 42 5.78 -7.15 2.74
C GLU A 42 6.44 -7.42 4.11
N ALA A 43 7.74 -7.72 4.12
CA ALA A 43 8.49 -7.89 5.36
C ALA A 43 8.54 -6.60 6.20
N VAL A 44 8.77 -5.45 5.58
CA VAL A 44 8.79 -4.15 6.28
C VAL A 44 7.40 -3.81 6.84
N VAL A 45 6.33 -4.05 6.08
CA VAL A 45 4.95 -3.85 6.56
C VAL A 45 4.63 -4.79 7.72
N ALA A 46 5.05 -6.06 7.65
CA ALA A 46 4.87 -7.01 8.73
C ALA A 46 5.56 -6.53 10.02
N VAL A 47 6.83 -6.10 9.94
CA VAL A 47 7.55 -5.52 11.08
C VAL A 47 6.88 -4.23 11.57
N GLY A 48 6.36 -3.40 10.66
CA GLY A 48 5.60 -2.20 11.00
C GLY A 48 4.37 -2.49 11.87
N ASN A 49 3.65 -3.58 11.57
CA ASN A 49 2.50 -4.01 12.36
C ASN A 49 2.90 -4.45 13.79
N GLU A 50 4.10 -5.00 13.98
CA GLU A 50 4.59 -5.40 15.30
C GLU A 50 4.77 -4.19 16.25
N PHE A 51 4.93 -2.98 15.72
CA PHE A 51 4.99 -1.74 16.51
C PHE A 51 3.63 -1.22 16.99
N SER A 52 2.49 -1.80 16.57
CA SER A 52 1.17 -1.39 17.06
C SER A 52 1.03 -1.53 18.59
N SER A 53 1.64 -2.56 19.17
CA SER A 53 1.69 -2.74 20.62
C SER A 53 2.48 -1.62 21.33
N VAL A 54 3.55 -1.13 20.70
CA VAL A 54 4.39 -0.04 21.19
C VAL A 54 3.63 1.29 21.09
N GLU A 55 2.93 1.53 19.98
CA GLU A 55 2.03 2.68 19.82
C GLU A 55 0.96 2.73 20.92
N ALA A 56 0.31 1.60 21.22
CA ALA A 56 -0.69 1.52 22.28
C ALA A 56 -0.10 1.84 23.67
N LEU A 57 1.16 1.47 23.93
CA LEU A 57 1.87 1.80 25.17
C LEU A 57 2.20 3.29 25.25
N TRP A 58 2.65 3.90 24.16
CA TRP A 58 2.88 5.34 24.13
C TRP A 58 1.59 6.14 24.30
N SER A 59 0.47 5.68 23.72
CA SER A 59 -0.84 6.29 23.95
C SER A 59 -1.28 6.18 25.41
N GLN A 60 -1.05 5.03 26.06
CA GLN A 60 -1.31 4.87 27.49
C GLN A 60 -0.43 5.80 28.33
N PHE A 61 0.85 5.90 27.99
CA PHE A 61 1.77 6.81 28.66
C PHE A 61 1.33 8.27 28.51
N GLU A 62 0.99 8.70 27.29
CA GLU A 62 0.45 10.04 27.03
C GLU A 62 -0.80 10.31 27.86
N ASN A 63 -1.76 9.37 27.89
CA ASN A 63 -2.98 9.51 28.68
C ASN A 63 -2.72 9.61 30.20
N VAL A 64 -1.67 8.96 30.70
CA VAL A 64 -1.25 9.05 32.11
C VAL A 64 -0.54 10.37 32.41
N MET A 65 0.28 10.86 31.46
CA MET A 65 0.98 12.14 31.60
C MET A 65 0.06 13.35 31.38
N ALA A 66 -0.97 13.21 30.54
CA ALA A 66 -1.99 14.22 30.29
C ALA A 66 -3.04 14.28 31.41
N LYS A 67 -3.14 13.25 32.25
CA LYS A 67 -3.87 13.30 33.51
C LYS A 67 -3.02 14.06 34.54
N GLU A 68 -3.31 15.34 34.73
CA GLU A 68 -2.94 16.00 35.98
C GLU A 68 -3.52 15.22 37.17
N PRO A 69 -2.86 15.21 38.34
CA PRO A 69 -3.43 14.60 39.53
C PRO A 69 -4.73 15.32 39.89
N GLU A 70 -5.85 14.74 39.49
CA GLU A 70 -7.16 15.07 40.05
C GLU A 70 -7.02 15.07 41.57
N PRO A 71 -7.23 16.19 42.27
CA PRO A 71 -7.16 16.20 43.71
C PRO A 71 -8.24 15.25 44.23
N GLU A 72 -7.83 14.21 44.94
CA GLU A 72 -8.73 13.28 45.61
C GLU A 72 -9.74 14.05 46.46
N GLY A 73 -10.98 14.09 45.98
CA GLY A 73 -12.13 14.47 46.77
C GLY A 73 -13.06 15.48 46.11
N LYS A 74 -13.99 15.00 45.29
CA LYS A 74 -15.43 15.26 45.46
C LYS A 74 -16.25 14.09 44.92
N ALA A 75 -16.70 13.24 45.84
CA ALA A 75 -17.96 12.53 45.64
C ALA A 75 -19.10 13.55 45.72
N GLY A 76 -20.02 13.56 44.74
CA GLY A 76 -21.28 14.30 44.84
C GLY A 76 -21.81 14.85 43.52
N GLU A 77 -22.71 14.07 42.91
CA GLU A 77 -23.90 14.45 42.12
C GLU A 77 -23.87 15.62 41.13
N GLY A 78 -24.29 15.33 39.89
CA GLY A 78 -24.76 16.35 38.94
C GLY A 78 -24.81 15.85 37.50
N GLY A 79 -25.87 15.12 37.14
CA GLY A 79 -26.08 14.65 35.78
C GLY A 79 -26.44 15.77 34.79
N ALA A 80 -26.14 15.54 33.51
CA ALA A 80 -27.09 15.63 32.38
C ALA A 80 -26.37 15.81 31.03
N LYS A 81 -26.50 14.76 30.20
CA LYS A 81 -26.89 14.80 28.79
C LYS A 81 -25.99 15.50 27.76
N GLY A 82 -25.41 14.67 26.90
CA GLY A 82 -24.86 15.04 25.61
C GLY A 82 -24.82 13.81 24.69
N GLU A 83 -25.99 13.19 24.46
CA GLU A 83 -26.17 12.27 23.34
C GLU A 83 -25.89 13.03 22.03
N ARG A 84 -24.92 12.56 21.24
CA ARG A 84 -25.00 12.72 19.79
C ARG A 84 -24.50 11.44 19.14
N GLU A 85 -25.47 10.55 18.92
CA GLU A 85 -25.41 9.51 17.91
C GLU A 85 -25.14 10.11 16.52
N GLY A 86 -24.41 9.35 15.72
CA GLY A 86 -24.15 9.64 14.32
C GLY A 86 -23.43 8.47 13.68
N SER A 87 -24.01 7.27 13.78
CA SER A 87 -23.54 6.09 13.06
C SER A 87 -24.08 6.08 11.62
N THR A 88 -23.25 5.50 10.74
CA THR A 88 -23.64 4.64 9.61
C THR A 88 -23.60 5.24 8.18
N GLU A 89 -22.47 4.93 7.54
CA GLU A 89 -22.30 4.25 6.23
C GLU A 89 -22.86 4.82 4.92
N LYS A 90 -21.92 5.01 3.98
CA LYS A 90 -21.84 4.41 2.62
C LYS A 90 -22.93 4.76 1.58
N SER A 91 -22.51 5.43 0.50
CA SER A 91 -22.84 5.01 -0.88
C SER A 91 -21.97 5.75 -1.90
N GLU A 92 -21.35 4.97 -2.79
CA GLU A 92 -20.80 5.39 -4.07
C GLU A 92 -21.90 5.89 -5.03
N GLY A 93 -21.52 6.59 -6.10
CA GLY A 93 -22.18 6.47 -7.40
C GLY A 93 -22.95 7.69 -7.95
N ALA A 94 -22.37 8.27 -9.01
CA ALA A 94 -23.03 8.82 -10.21
C ALA A 94 -24.05 9.98 -10.11
N SER A 95 -23.63 11.16 -10.59
CA SER A 95 -24.40 11.98 -11.54
C SER A 95 -23.38 12.82 -12.34
N GLY A 96 -23.34 12.88 -13.66
CA GLY A 96 -24.43 12.69 -14.61
C GLY A 96 -25.14 14.03 -14.85
N ALA A 97 -24.61 14.81 -15.78
CA ALA A 97 -25.29 15.80 -16.62
C ALA A 97 -26.16 16.89 -15.95
N SER A 98 -25.67 18.14 -16.02
CA SER A 98 -26.48 19.34 -16.23
C SER A 98 -25.58 20.35 -16.96
N GLY A 99 -25.88 20.93 -18.12
CA GLY A 99 -27.20 21.18 -18.69
C GLY A 99 -27.61 22.65 -18.52
N GLU A 100 -26.75 23.60 -18.88
CA GLU A 100 -27.09 25.03 -19.04
C GLU A 100 -26.43 25.50 -20.34
N ARG A 101 -27.20 25.55 -21.43
CA ARG A 101 -27.78 26.78 -22.02
C ARG A 101 -26.74 27.78 -22.49
#